data_AF-S3BJT7-F1
#
_entry.id   AF-S3BJT7-F1
#
_cell.length_a   1.000
_cell.length_b   1.000
_cell.length_c   1.000
_cell.angle_alpha   90.00
_cell.angle_beta   90.00
_cell.angle_gamma   90.00
#
_symmetry.space_group_name_H-M   'P 1'
#
loop_
_entity.id
_entity.type
_entity.pdbx_description
1 polymer ?
#
loop_
_entity_poly.entity_id
_entity_poly.type
_entity_poly.pdbx_seq_one_letter_code
_entity_poly.pdbx_strand_id
1 'polypeptide(L)'
;MATKTEFASQLTTPTPCRRRPELFHTPDDGPGQRGTPAADRIEAAKLHCLECPLMIACRDWARANHETGIWGGEDDDERAAAGYMPQLHSVTFRPPCGTERGATWHRRHGERICEPCREAALFAHRERARRHMTWPPNLNEREMNVLQGIAAGRDRGLIAAQLGMKRKLVDRYVSTIAKKLRTKTTDVVPVARGLGVITEEHAVHTPTLSPTRTAA
;
A
#
# COMPACT_ATOMS: atom_id res chain seq x y z
N MET A 1 1.68 -31.54 -14.09
CA MET A 1 1.92 -31.78 -12.64
C MET A 1 0.79 -32.66 -12.16
N ALA A 2 1.10 -33.87 -11.69
CA ALA A 2 0.08 -34.79 -11.20
C ALA A 2 -0.55 -34.19 -9.94
N THR A 3 -1.87 -34.18 -9.85
CA THR A 3 -2.56 -33.62 -8.67
C THR A 3 -2.40 -34.55 -7.46
N LYS A 4 -2.52 -34.03 -6.22
CA LYS A 4 -2.54 -34.87 -4.98
C LYS A 4 -3.46 -36.09 -5.11
N THR A 5 -4.59 -35.89 -5.79
CA THR A 5 -5.60 -36.92 -6.07
C THR A 5 -5.09 -38.00 -7.03
N GLU A 6 -4.28 -37.63 -8.01
CA GLU A 6 -3.72 -38.53 -9.01
C GLU A 6 -2.66 -39.46 -8.41
N PHE A 7 -1.73 -38.92 -7.59
CA PHE A 7 -0.75 -39.72 -6.86
C PHE A 7 -1.43 -40.71 -5.89
N ALA A 8 -2.44 -40.26 -5.13
CA ALA A 8 -3.17 -41.12 -4.20
C ALA A 8 -4.05 -42.18 -4.90
N SER A 9 -4.52 -41.91 -6.12
CA SER A 9 -5.37 -42.82 -6.90
C SER A 9 -4.61 -44.00 -7.52
N GLN A 10 -3.31 -43.84 -7.77
CA GLN A 10 -2.43 -44.89 -8.32
C GLN A 10 -2.02 -45.94 -7.27
N LEU A 11 -2.35 -45.70 -5.99
CA LEU A 11 -2.02 -46.60 -4.89
C LEU A 11 -3.13 -47.64 -4.71
N THR A 12 -2.89 -48.86 -5.18
CA THR A 12 -3.75 -50.03 -4.97
C THR A 12 -3.70 -50.56 -3.52
N THR A 13 -2.64 -50.22 -2.78
CA THR A 13 -2.46 -50.60 -1.37
C THR A 13 -3.19 -49.60 -0.46
N PRO A 14 -3.95 -50.06 0.56
CA PRO A 14 -4.61 -49.16 1.50
C PRO A 14 -3.58 -48.37 2.31
N THR A 15 -3.49 -47.06 2.08
CA THR A 15 -2.56 -46.17 2.78
C THR A 15 -3.19 -45.48 3.98
N PRO A 16 -2.41 -45.20 5.05
CA PRO A 16 -2.89 -44.47 6.22
C PRO A 16 -3.46 -43.07 5.88
N CYS A 17 -2.83 -42.35 4.95
CA CYS A 17 -3.28 -41.03 4.52
C CYS A 17 -4.63 -41.05 3.80
N ARG A 18 -4.99 -42.16 3.15
CA ARG A 18 -6.32 -42.34 2.54
C ARG A 18 -7.39 -42.68 3.57
N ARG A 19 -7.02 -43.37 4.66
CA ARG A 19 -7.94 -43.72 5.75
C ARG A 19 -8.20 -42.56 6.69
N ARG A 20 -7.22 -41.68 6.89
CA ARG A 20 -7.25 -40.58 7.87
C ARG A 20 -6.69 -39.27 7.28
N PRO A 21 -7.26 -38.73 6.19
CA PRO A 21 -6.72 -37.56 5.49
C PRO A 21 -6.56 -36.32 6.38
N GLU A 22 -7.37 -36.20 7.42
CA GLU A 22 -7.35 -35.13 8.42
C GLU A 22 -6.01 -35.03 9.18
N LEU A 23 -5.27 -36.13 9.28
CA LEU A 23 -3.96 -36.17 9.95
C LEU A 23 -2.80 -35.71 9.06
N PHE A 24 -2.94 -35.77 7.73
CA PHE A 24 -1.79 -35.65 6.80
C PHE A 24 -1.82 -34.43 5.89
N HIS A 25 -2.99 -33.96 5.44
CA HIS A 25 -3.09 -32.99 4.34
C HIS A 25 -3.49 -31.57 4.75
N THR A 26 -3.52 -31.28 6.05
CA THR A 26 -3.84 -29.95 6.58
C THR A 26 -2.55 -29.15 6.75
N PRO A 27 -2.47 -27.88 6.31
CA PRO A 27 -1.35 -27.01 6.66
C PRO A 27 -1.24 -26.91 8.18
N ASP A 28 -0.04 -27.08 8.72
CA ASP A 28 0.18 -27.05 10.16
C ASP A 28 -0.20 -25.70 10.79
N ASP A 29 -0.18 -24.62 10.01
CA ASP A 29 -0.47 -23.22 10.38
C ASP A 29 -1.89 -22.72 9.98
N GLY A 30 -2.77 -23.58 9.46
CA GLY A 30 -4.08 -23.17 8.96
C GLY A 30 -5.05 -22.65 10.04
N PRO A 31 -5.79 -21.54 9.81
CA PRO A 31 -6.79 -21.05 10.75
C PRO A 31 -7.99 -22.01 10.82
N GLY A 32 -8.13 -22.74 11.94
CA GLY A 32 -9.27 -23.64 12.16
C GLY A 32 -9.04 -24.88 13.03
N GLN A 33 -7.80 -25.14 13.47
CA GLN A 33 -7.48 -26.33 14.28
C GLN A 33 -7.87 -26.12 15.75
N ARG A 34 -9.16 -26.29 16.07
CA ARG A 34 -9.62 -26.47 17.46
C ARG A 34 -9.64 -27.98 17.77
N GLY A 35 -8.76 -28.46 18.64
CA GLY A 35 -9.01 -29.74 19.32
C GLY A 35 -7.79 -30.57 19.75
N THR A 36 -6.70 -30.60 18.98
CA THR A 36 -5.47 -31.36 19.31
C THR A 36 -4.24 -30.48 19.15
N PRO A 37 -3.26 -30.50 20.08
CA PRO A 37 -1.97 -29.86 19.86
C PRO A 37 -1.39 -30.32 18.51
N ALA A 38 -0.89 -29.38 17.71
CA ALA A 38 -0.33 -29.70 16.39
C ALA A 38 0.76 -30.78 16.48
N ALA A 39 1.55 -30.76 17.56
CA ALA A 39 2.60 -31.74 17.84
C ALA A 39 2.06 -33.19 17.90
N ASP A 40 1.00 -33.45 18.69
CA ASP A 40 0.45 -34.80 18.87
C ASP A 40 -0.11 -35.36 17.55
N ARG A 41 -0.71 -34.50 16.73
CA ARG A 41 -1.20 -34.88 15.39
C ARG A 41 -0.03 -35.25 14.48
N ILE A 42 1.00 -34.41 14.44
CA ILE A 42 2.19 -34.61 13.61
C ILE A 42 2.86 -35.94 13.99
N GLU A 43 3.03 -36.20 15.29
CA GLU A 43 3.61 -37.45 15.78
C GLU A 43 2.76 -38.66 15.37
N ALA A 44 1.44 -38.61 15.58
CA ALA A 44 0.53 -39.69 15.17
C ALA A 44 0.57 -39.95 13.65
N ALA A 45 0.64 -38.90 12.83
CA ALA A 45 0.76 -39.04 11.38
C ALA A 45 2.11 -39.66 10.98
N LYS A 46 3.21 -39.23 11.61
CA LYS A 46 4.55 -39.79 11.37
C LYS A 46 4.62 -41.28 11.73
N LEU A 47 4.04 -41.69 12.86
CA LEU A 47 3.98 -43.11 13.25
C LEU A 47 3.28 -43.95 12.19
N HIS A 48 2.15 -43.48 11.66
CA HIS A 48 1.47 -44.14 10.56
C HIS A 48 2.28 -44.16 9.26
N CYS A 49 3.10 -43.14 8.99
CA CYS A 49 4.01 -43.16 7.84
C CYS A 49 5.07 -44.27 7.93
N LEU A 50 5.57 -44.59 9.13
CA LEU A 50 6.61 -45.62 9.32
C LEU A 50 6.13 -47.03 8.92
N GLU A 51 4.83 -47.29 9.07
CA GLU A 51 4.20 -48.56 8.70
C GLU A 51 3.76 -48.60 7.22
N CYS A 52 3.88 -47.48 6.50
CA CYS A 52 3.42 -47.37 5.13
C CYS A 52 4.47 -47.90 4.15
N PRO A 53 4.15 -48.89 3.29
CA PRO A 53 5.11 -49.43 2.32
C PRO A 53 5.55 -48.42 1.26
N LEU A 54 4.86 -47.28 1.17
CA LEU A 54 5.13 -46.21 0.19
C LEU A 54 5.86 -45.02 0.81
N MET A 55 6.33 -45.14 2.05
CA MET A 55 6.94 -44.04 2.80
C MET A 55 8.00 -43.27 2.00
N ILE A 56 8.95 -43.98 1.38
CA ILE A 56 10.06 -43.37 0.62
C ILE A 56 9.54 -42.70 -0.65
N ALA A 57 8.78 -43.42 -1.49
CA ALA A 57 8.22 -42.87 -2.72
C ALA A 57 7.30 -41.65 -2.48
N CYS A 58 6.52 -41.69 -1.39
CA CYS A 58 5.65 -40.61 -0.93
C CYS A 58 6.45 -39.37 -0.52
N ARG A 59 7.56 -39.55 0.20
CA ARG A 59 8.47 -38.47 0.58
C ARG A 59 9.13 -37.81 -0.63
N ASP A 60 9.68 -38.60 -1.54
CA ASP A 60 10.38 -38.10 -2.72
C ASP A 60 9.42 -37.33 -3.64
N TRP A 61 8.19 -37.85 -3.81
CA TRP A 61 7.16 -37.17 -4.56
C TRP A 61 6.76 -35.83 -3.92
N ALA A 62 6.56 -35.80 -2.60
CA ALA A 62 6.19 -34.57 -1.89
C ALA A 62 7.30 -33.51 -1.96
N ARG A 63 8.57 -33.93 -1.87
CA ARG A 63 9.74 -33.06 -2.05
C ARG A 63 9.81 -32.47 -3.46
N ALA A 64 9.62 -33.30 -4.49
CA ALA A 64 9.65 -32.87 -5.89
C ALA A 64 8.50 -31.93 -6.27
N ASN A 65 7.34 -32.09 -5.62
CA ASN A 65 6.14 -31.28 -5.88
C ASN A 65 5.95 -30.14 -4.87
N HIS A 66 6.88 -29.99 -3.91
CA HIS A 66 6.85 -28.96 -2.87
C HIS A 66 5.51 -28.95 -2.11
N GLU A 67 5.04 -30.14 -1.76
CA GLU A 67 3.74 -30.31 -1.13
C GLU A 67 3.74 -29.85 0.33
N THR A 68 2.56 -29.50 0.84
CA THR A 68 2.33 -29.15 2.25
C THR A 68 1.67 -30.29 3.02
N GLY A 69 1.91 -30.33 4.33
CA GLY A 69 1.43 -31.36 5.27
C GLY A 69 2.44 -32.48 5.53
N ILE A 70 1.98 -33.61 6.08
CA ILE A 70 2.83 -34.77 6.41
C ILE A 70 2.92 -35.74 5.24
N TRP A 71 4.15 -36.00 4.79
CA TRP A 71 4.43 -36.90 3.68
C TRP A 71 5.62 -37.79 3.98
N GLY A 72 5.43 -39.11 3.88
CA GLY A 72 6.52 -40.08 4.02
C GLY A 72 7.32 -39.98 5.32
N GLY A 73 6.70 -39.49 6.39
CA GLY A 73 7.30 -39.30 7.72
C GLY A 73 7.94 -37.92 7.95
N GLU A 74 7.80 -36.97 7.03
CA GLU A 74 8.32 -35.61 7.17
C GLU A 74 7.18 -34.59 7.26
N ASP A 75 7.29 -33.65 8.19
CA ASP A 75 6.47 -32.43 8.22
C ASP A 75 7.05 -31.33 7.31
N ASP A 76 6.36 -30.19 7.24
CA ASP A 76 6.75 -29.07 6.38
C ASP A 76 8.09 -28.44 6.81
N ASP A 77 8.37 -28.37 8.11
CA ASP A 77 9.59 -27.79 8.68
C ASP A 77 10.81 -28.70 8.47
N GLU A 78 10.66 -30.01 8.69
CA GLU A 78 11.68 -31.02 8.44
C GLU A 78 12.03 -31.08 6.94
N ARG A 79 11.01 -31.01 6.08
CA ARG A 79 11.21 -30.99 4.63
C ARG A 79 11.92 -29.72 4.18
N ALA A 80 11.57 -28.57 4.76
CA ALA A 80 12.28 -27.30 4.53
C ALA A 80 13.74 -27.36 5.02
N ALA A 81 14.00 -27.92 6.20
CA ALA A 81 15.35 -28.11 6.74
C ALA A 81 16.21 -29.03 5.86
N ALA A 82 15.59 -29.99 5.18
CA ALA A 82 16.23 -30.85 4.18
C ALA A 82 16.45 -30.18 2.81
N GLY A 83 16.09 -28.90 2.65
CA GLY A 83 16.26 -28.13 1.41
C GLY A 83 15.11 -28.21 0.42
N TYR A 84 14.00 -28.84 0.80
CA TYR A 84 12.82 -29.03 -0.07
C TYR A 84 11.65 -28.17 0.44
N MET A 85 11.73 -26.85 0.25
CA MET A 85 10.72 -25.93 0.81
C MET A 85 9.31 -26.23 0.27
N PRO A 86 8.31 -26.48 1.13
CA PRO A 86 6.91 -26.57 0.71
C PRO A 86 6.43 -25.27 0.06
N GLN A 87 5.47 -25.37 -0.88
CA GLN A 87 4.77 -24.21 -1.42
C GLN A 87 3.88 -23.63 -0.33
N LEU A 88 4.39 -22.64 0.39
CA LEU A 88 3.57 -21.77 1.22
C LEU A 88 2.64 -20.98 0.28
N HIS A 89 1.43 -21.50 0.08
CA HIS A 89 0.34 -20.70 -0.46
C HIS A 89 0.27 -19.46 0.41
N SER A 90 0.44 -18.27 -0.18
CA SER A 90 0.43 -17.04 0.60
C SER A 90 -0.95 -16.92 1.25
N VAL A 91 -1.07 -17.37 2.50
CA VAL A 91 -2.25 -17.12 3.29
C VAL A 91 -2.29 -15.61 3.35
N THR A 92 -3.30 -15.02 2.71
CA THR A 92 -3.38 -13.57 2.58
C THR A 92 -3.67 -13.05 3.98
N PHE A 93 -2.63 -12.78 4.75
CA PHE A 93 -2.76 -12.42 6.14
C PHE A 93 -3.54 -11.12 6.23
N ARG A 94 -4.74 -11.19 6.81
CA ARG A 94 -5.53 -10.00 7.12
C ARG A 94 -4.73 -9.19 8.14
N PRO A 95 -4.25 -7.98 7.79
CA PRO A 95 -3.50 -7.17 8.73
C PRO A 95 -4.38 -6.79 9.93
N PRO A 96 -3.81 -6.57 11.12
CA PRO A 96 -4.57 -6.11 12.27
C PRO A 96 -5.26 -4.77 11.98
N CYS A 97 -6.48 -4.62 12.48
CA CYS A 97 -7.21 -3.35 12.46
C CYS A 97 -6.46 -2.28 13.25
N GLY A 98 -6.69 -1.00 12.91
CA GLY A 98 -5.94 0.12 13.51
C GLY A 98 -4.60 0.41 12.83
N THR A 99 -4.31 -0.24 11.70
CA THR A 99 -3.11 0.01 10.90
C THR A 99 -3.47 0.56 9.51
N GLU A 100 -2.56 1.30 8.89
CA GLU A 100 -2.72 1.75 7.50
C GLU A 100 -2.85 0.55 6.53
N ARG A 101 -2.15 -0.55 6.81
CA ARG A 101 -2.27 -1.80 6.04
C ARG A 101 -3.66 -2.41 6.19
N GLY A 102 -4.25 -2.41 7.39
CA GLY A 102 -5.63 -2.83 7.62
C GLY A 102 -6.64 -1.97 6.86
N ALA A 103 -6.45 -0.65 6.84
CA ALA A 103 -7.27 0.26 6.04
C ALA A 103 -7.20 0.00 4.53
N THR A 104 -6.03 -0.37 4.04
CA THR A 104 -5.81 -0.76 2.64
C THR A 104 -6.46 -2.10 2.32
N TRP A 105 -6.40 -3.04 3.27
CA TRP A 105 -7.04 -4.35 3.14
C TRP A 105 -8.56 -4.23 3.00
N HIS A 106 -9.24 -3.43 3.85
CA HIS A 106 -10.69 -3.18 3.73
C HIS A 106 -11.06 -2.63 2.35
N ARG A 107 -10.31 -1.64 1.84
CA ARG A 107 -10.54 -1.05 0.51
C ARG A 107 -10.38 -2.07 -0.62
N ARG A 108 -9.36 -2.91 -0.54
CA ARG A 108 -9.10 -3.94 -1.58
C ARG A 108 -10.20 -5.01 -1.62
N HIS A 109 -10.78 -5.35 -0.47
CA HIS A 109 -11.78 -6.42 -0.36
C HIS A 109 -13.23 -5.90 -0.36
N GLY A 110 -13.45 -4.61 -0.62
CA GLY A 110 -14.80 -4.03 -0.70
C GLY A 110 -15.56 -4.01 0.63
N GLU A 111 -14.87 -4.12 1.76
CA GLU A 111 -15.48 -4.08 3.07
C GLU A 111 -15.69 -2.64 3.57
N ARG A 112 -16.69 -2.45 4.44
CA ARG A 112 -16.82 -1.22 5.22
C ARG A 112 -15.59 -1.07 6.13
N ILE A 113 -14.88 0.05 5.99
CA ILE A 113 -13.72 0.35 6.83
C ILE A 113 -14.14 0.60 8.29
N CYS A 114 -13.49 -0.09 9.24
CA CYS A 114 -13.69 0.15 10.67
C CYS A 114 -13.03 1.48 11.11
N GLU A 115 -13.50 2.04 12.22
CA GLU A 115 -13.03 3.35 12.69
C GLU A 115 -11.53 3.39 13.00
N PRO A 116 -10.93 2.40 13.69
CA PRO A 116 -9.48 2.40 13.94
C PRO A 116 -8.66 2.43 12.64
N CYS A 117 -9.09 1.70 11.60
CA CYS A 117 -8.42 1.71 10.30
C CYS A 117 -8.59 3.06 9.59
N ARG A 118 -9.76 3.70 9.71
CA ARG A 118 -9.99 5.05 9.15
C ARG A 118 -9.05 6.07 9.78
N GLU A 119 -8.94 6.06 11.11
CA GLU A 119 -8.07 6.95 11.86
C GLU A 119 -6.59 6.75 11.51
N ALA A 120 -6.14 5.49 11.43
CA ALA A 120 -4.77 5.16 11.06
C ALA A 120 -4.41 5.66 9.65
N ALA A 121 -5.34 5.54 8.69
CA ALA A 121 -5.14 6.05 7.34
C ALA A 121 -5.06 7.59 7.30
N LEU A 122 -5.91 8.28 8.08
CA LEU A 122 -5.87 9.74 8.20
C LEU A 122 -4.56 10.22 8.83
N PHE A 123 -4.10 9.55 9.89
CA PHE A 123 -2.82 9.83 10.51
C PHE A 123 -1.66 9.68 9.53
N ALA A 124 -1.58 8.54 8.84
CA ALA A 124 -0.54 8.28 7.83
C ALA A 124 -0.56 9.32 6.69
N HIS A 125 -1.74 9.76 6.25
CA HIS A 125 -1.87 10.83 5.26
C HIS A 125 -1.30 12.16 5.78
N ARG A 126 -1.63 12.57 7.01
CA ARG A 126 -1.09 13.79 7.64
C ARG A 126 0.42 13.72 7.82
N GLU A 127 0.94 12.59 8.26
CA GLU A 127 2.38 12.36 8.40
C GLU A 127 3.11 12.44 7.05
N ARG A 128 2.58 11.81 6.00
CA ARG A 128 3.13 11.98 4.65
C ARG A 128 3.08 13.43 4.17
N ALA A 129 2.00 14.16 4.45
CA ALA A 129 1.92 15.58 4.10
C ALA A 129 2.94 16.44 4.87
N ARG A 130 3.29 16.06 6.11
CA ARG A 130 4.39 16.67 6.87
C ARG A 130 5.76 16.32 6.27
N ARG A 131 5.99 15.04 5.93
CA ARG A 131 7.27 14.54 5.39
C ARG A 131 7.56 15.01 3.97
N HIS A 132 6.56 14.97 3.09
CA HIS A 132 6.62 15.48 1.72
C HIS A 132 6.36 16.99 1.64
N MET A 133 6.57 17.73 2.72
CA MET A 133 6.68 19.17 2.66
C MET A 133 8.00 19.52 1.95
N THR A 134 7.98 19.47 0.62
CA THR A 134 9.06 19.99 -0.21
C THR A 134 9.10 21.50 0.00
N TRP A 135 10.23 21.96 0.51
CA TRP A 135 10.54 23.36 0.70
C TRP A 135 11.45 23.81 -0.45
N PRO A 136 11.16 24.92 -1.15
CA PRO A 136 10.08 25.90 -0.94
C PRO A 136 8.69 25.37 -1.37
N PRO A 137 7.60 26.02 -0.89
CA PRO A 137 6.23 25.62 -1.24
C PRO A 137 6.04 25.60 -2.76
N ASN A 138 5.51 24.49 -3.27
CA ASN A 138 5.23 24.32 -4.70
C ASN A 138 4.00 25.17 -5.10
N LEU A 139 4.24 26.46 -5.33
CA LEU A 139 3.31 27.37 -5.97
C LEU A 139 3.36 27.12 -7.46
N ASN A 140 2.20 26.83 -8.07
CA ASN A 140 2.12 26.75 -9.52
C ASN A 140 2.24 28.15 -10.15
N GLU A 141 2.44 28.19 -11.46
CA GLU A 141 2.65 29.45 -12.21
C GLU A 141 1.53 30.49 -11.96
N ARG A 142 0.26 30.05 -11.90
CA ARG A 142 -0.87 30.96 -11.64
C ARG A 142 -0.86 31.52 -10.23
N GLU A 143 -0.55 30.69 -9.24
CA GLU A 143 -0.41 31.11 -7.84
C GLU A 143 0.76 32.07 -7.67
N MET A 144 1.88 31.82 -8.37
CA MET A 144 3.04 32.71 -8.38
C MET A 144 2.70 34.07 -9.01
N ASN A 145 2.04 34.09 -10.16
CA ASN A 145 1.63 35.34 -10.83
C ASN A 145 0.66 36.17 -9.98
N VAL A 146 -0.29 35.51 -9.28
CA VAL A 146 -1.17 36.18 -8.32
C VAL A 146 -0.36 36.75 -7.14
N LEU A 147 0.58 35.98 -6.59
CA LEU A 147 1.43 36.42 -5.48
C LEU A 147 2.31 37.62 -5.85
N GLN A 148 2.94 37.60 -7.03
CA GLN A 148 3.70 38.73 -7.56
C GLN A 148 2.82 39.95 -7.82
N GLY A 149 1.59 39.75 -8.29
CA GLY A 149 0.59 40.81 -8.44
C GLY A 149 0.32 41.56 -7.14
N ILE A 150 0.14 40.81 -6.04
CA ILE A 150 -0.10 41.38 -4.70
C ILE A 150 1.19 42.05 -4.17
N ALA A 151 2.35 41.43 -4.39
CA ALA A 151 3.63 41.98 -3.98
C ALA A 151 3.97 43.30 -4.67
N ALA A 152 3.50 43.49 -5.90
CA ALA A 152 3.60 44.74 -6.66
C ALA A 152 2.54 45.80 -6.24
N GLY A 153 1.77 45.56 -5.18
CA GLY A 153 0.78 46.52 -4.65
C GLY A 153 -0.50 46.64 -5.48
N ARG A 154 -0.78 45.70 -6.39
CA ARG A 154 -1.98 45.73 -7.23
C ARG A 154 -3.20 45.26 -6.45
N ASP A 155 -4.35 45.87 -6.70
CA ASP A 155 -5.61 45.39 -6.13
C ASP A 155 -6.09 44.11 -6.83
N ARG A 156 -6.99 43.36 -6.20
CA ARG A 156 -7.46 42.05 -6.70
C ARG A 156 -8.21 42.16 -8.03
N GLY A 157 -8.83 43.31 -8.32
CA GLY A 157 -9.48 43.61 -9.59
C GLY A 157 -8.46 43.79 -10.72
N LEU A 158 -7.40 44.58 -10.50
CA LEU A 158 -6.33 44.74 -11.48
C LEU A 158 -5.59 43.43 -11.77
N ILE A 159 -5.31 42.62 -10.74
CA ILE A 159 -4.70 41.29 -10.92
C ILE A 159 -5.61 40.38 -11.76
N ALA A 160 -6.91 40.40 -11.48
CA ALA A 160 -7.89 39.63 -12.23
C ALA A 160 -7.91 40.04 -13.71
N ALA A 161 -7.90 41.35 -13.99
CA ALA A 161 -7.87 41.88 -15.35
C ALA A 161 -6.57 41.50 -16.09
N GLN A 162 -5.39 41.69 -15.46
CA GLN A 162 -4.09 41.39 -16.05
C GLN A 162 -3.91 39.91 -16.40
N LEU A 163 -4.46 39.02 -15.57
CA LEU A 163 -4.32 37.58 -15.76
C LEU A 163 -5.50 36.95 -16.54
N GLY A 164 -6.45 37.75 -17.03
CA GLY A 164 -7.64 37.26 -17.73
C GLY A 164 -8.54 36.38 -16.87
N MET A 165 -8.61 36.64 -15.55
CA MET A 165 -9.33 35.84 -14.58
C MET A 165 -10.52 36.60 -13.97
N LYS A 166 -11.47 35.86 -13.38
CA LYS A 166 -12.53 36.45 -12.55
C LYS A 166 -11.96 36.82 -11.18
N ARG A 167 -12.36 37.97 -10.61
CA ARG A 167 -11.93 38.40 -9.26
C ARG A 167 -12.13 37.33 -8.17
N LYS A 168 -13.27 36.62 -8.17
CA LYS A 168 -13.53 35.50 -7.23
C LYS A 168 -12.49 34.37 -7.31
N LEU A 169 -11.89 34.15 -8.49
CA LEU A 169 -10.85 33.15 -8.67
C LEU A 169 -9.53 33.62 -8.05
N VAL A 170 -9.21 34.92 -8.16
CA VAL A 170 -8.06 35.52 -7.46
C VAL A 170 -8.20 35.36 -5.95
N ASP A 171 -9.37 35.63 -5.37
CA ASP A 171 -9.63 35.43 -3.93
C ASP A 171 -9.40 33.96 -3.49
N ARG A 172 -9.77 33.01 -4.35
CA ARG A 172 -9.53 31.58 -4.11
C ARG A 172 -8.03 31.26 -4.17
N TYR A 173 -7.31 31.79 -5.15
CA TYR A 173 -5.86 31.61 -5.24
C TYR A 173 -5.14 32.20 -4.02
N VAL A 174 -5.51 33.40 -3.55
CA VAL A 174 -4.96 33.99 -2.31
C VAL A 174 -5.16 33.08 -1.11
N SER A 175 -6.35 32.48 -0.98
CA SER A 175 -6.64 31.53 0.09
C SER A 175 -5.80 30.25 -0.01
N THR A 176 -5.57 29.74 -1.23
CA THR A 176 -4.70 28.59 -1.47
C THR A 176 -3.24 28.90 -1.17
N ILE A 177 -2.75 30.06 -1.62
CA ILE A 177 -1.39 30.55 -1.37
C ILE A 177 -1.16 30.69 0.14
N ALA A 178 -2.08 31.31 0.88
CA ALA A 178 -2.01 31.44 2.33
C ALA A 178 -1.90 30.07 3.04
N LYS A 179 -2.67 29.06 2.59
CA LYS A 179 -2.56 27.68 3.11
C LYS A 179 -1.20 27.05 2.80
N LYS A 180 -0.68 27.22 1.58
CA LYS A 180 0.63 26.70 1.17
C LYS A 180 1.79 27.35 1.92
N LEU A 181 1.69 28.65 2.18
CA LEU A 181 2.64 29.44 2.97
C LEU A 181 2.41 29.33 4.49
N ARG A 182 1.37 28.61 4.94
CA ARG A 182 0.96 28.46 6.35
C ARG A 182 0.78 29.80 7.09
N THR A 183 0.17 30.76 6.42
CA THR A 183 -0.01 32.11 6.92
C THR A 183 -1.45 32.60 6.74
N LYS A 184 -1.78 33.76 7.30
CA LYS A 184 -3.05 34.44 7.06
C LYS A 184 -3.03 35.11 5.69
N THR A 185 -4.20 35.34 5.10
CA THR A 185 -4.32 35.99 3.79
C THR A 185 -3.78 37.42 3.75
N THR A 186 -3.65 38.09 4.90
CA THR A 186 -3.06 39.43 5.03
C THR A 186 -1.54 39.42 4.94
N ASP A 187 -0.91 38.32 5.35
CA ASP A 187 0.53 38.26 5.59
C ASP A 187 1.26 37.44 4.50
N VAL A 188 0.57 37.17 3.38
CA VAL A 188 1.10 36.35 2.28
C VAL A 188 2.36 36.93 1.65
N VAL A 189 2.45 38.26 1.49
CA VAL A 189 3.64 38.92 0.89
C VAL A 189 4.82 38.99 1.87
N PRO A 190 4.66 39.46 3.12
CA PRO A 190 5.75 39.45 4.10
C PRO A 190 6.33 38.04 4.33
N VAL A 191 5.46 37.03 4.45
CA VAL A 191 5.91 35.65 4.60
C VAL A 191 6.60 35.16 3.32
N ALA A 192 6.01 35.35 2.13
CA ALA A 192 6.67 34.92 0.89
C ALA A 192 8.05 35.54 0.66
N ARG A 193 8.26 36.82 1.04
CA ARG A 193 9.59 37.47 1.01
C ARG A 193 10.54 36.84 2.03
N GLY A 194 10.10 36.66 3.27
CA GLY A 194 10.91 36.03 4.32
C GLY A 194 11.33 34.59 4.00
N LEU A 195 10.54 33.89 3.19
CA LEU A 195 10.85 32.53 2.72
C LEU A 195 11.66 32.51 1.41
N GLY A 196 12.00 33.66 0.83
CA GLY A 196 12.74 33.76 -0.44
C GLY A 196 11.96 33.31 -1.68
N VAL A 197 10.62 33.21 -1.59
CA VAL A 197 9.75 32.76 -2.68
C VAL A 197 9.56 33.85 -3.75
N ILE A 198 9.63 35.11 -3.35
CA ILE A 198 9.61 36.29 -4.23
C ILE A 198 10.74 37.24 -3.82
N THR A 199 11.43 37.84 -4.80
CA THR A 199 12.48 38.85 -4.56
C THR A 199 11.93 40.27 -4.82
N GLU A 200 12.57 41.29 -4.22
CA GLU A 200 12.20 42.71 -4.35
C GLU A 200 12.17 43.20 -5.81
N GLU A 201 12.95 42.59 -6.70
CA GLU A 201 13.12 43.00 -8.11
C GLU A 201 11.93 42.65 -9.02
N HIS A 202 11.02 41.76 -8.59
CA HIS A 202 9.87 41.33 -9.40
C HIS A 202 8.72 42.36 -9.46
N ALA A 203 8.86 43.52 -8.80
CA ALA A 203 7.82 44.55 -8.77
C ALA A 203 7.70 45.37 -10.08
N VAL A 204 8.66 45.30 -11.01
CA VAL A 204 8.79 46.31 -12.10
C VAL A 204 8.55 45.78 -13.53
N HIS A 205 8.33 44.48 -13.77
CA HIS A 205 7.99 44.03 -15.13
C HIS A 205 6.51 44.26 -15.46
N THR A 206 6.24 45.42 -16.05
CA THR A 206 5.03 45.68 -16.85
C THR A 206 5.20 44.96 -18.19
N PRO A 207 4.31 44.06 -18.62
CA PRO A 207 4.37 43.53 -19.97
C PRO A 207 4.06 44.66 -20.96
N THR A 208 5.08 45.09 -21.71
CA THR A 208 4.94 46.04 -22.82
C THR A 208 4.06 45.39 -23.89
N LEU A 209 2.82 45.89 -24.02
CA LEU A 209 1.97 45.58 -25.16
C LEU A 209 2.64 46.15 -26.43
N SER A 210 3.06 45.27 -27.32
CA SER A 210 3.51 45.66 -28.66
C SER A 210 2.32 46.21 -29.45
N PRO A 211 2.45 47.34 -30.17
CA PRO A 211 1.37 47.86 -30.98
C PRO A 211 1.10 46.92 -32.17
N THR A 212 -0.17 46.62 -32.36
CA THR A 212 -0.74 45.94 -33.52
C THR A 212 -0.30 46.63 -34.81
N ARG A 213 0.34 45.88 -35.72
CA ARG A 213 0.47 46.30 -37.12
C ARG A 213 -0.90 46.20 -37.79
N THR A 214 -1.51 47.35 -38.03
CA THR A 214 -2.54 47.52 -39.06
C THR A 214 -1.91 47.24 -40.41
N ALA A 215 -2.49 46.32 -41.18
CA ALA A 215 -2.25 46.19 -42.61
C ALA A 215 -3.58 46.39 -43.32
N ALA A 216 -3.53 47.25 -44.34
CA ALA A 216 -4.60 47.61 -45.25
C ALA A 216 -5.07 46.43 -46.11
#